data_AF-A0A9D5ZN49-F1
#
_entry.id   AF-A0A9D5ZN49-F1
#
_cell.length_a   1.000
_cell.length_b   1.000
_cell.length_c   1.000
_cell.angle_alpha   90.00
_cell.angle_beta   90.00
_cell.angle_gamma   90.00
#
_symmetry.space_group_name_H-M   'P 1'
#
loop_
_entity.id
_entity.type
_entity.pdbx_description
1 polymer ?
#
loop_
_entity_poly.entity_id
_entity_poly.type
_entity_poly.pdbx_seq_one_letter_code
_entity_poly.pdbx_strand_id
1 'polypeptide(L)'
;MRAIQGLLFLSLFLVVQSVWAQNFKVSSDGELSFYQKSGQRALVKEYAGKIVVDGSSGEVLYQGRVVGDLDFFSGRLILCQEQFANECELSFGKKVEEGKSVQSVELSLKEHGHQKGIGTSFNALDPYVYASPNQEEGGTCLYMASTGAMEILLNKHRASTTRSYDGVSDLSERFLMSLEVPGGYLGDWRTDTILSFNYRGKALLNRDYRYTKGWYKGDETTGNVTRASAKERGAKYGTYYNWVNDYDFRRNREIDSKLISVPKIARDLIFVDPAHDQWNVGVMDSSVIEKIKSSLRRKNAPVLIIYNHYSYWHAVLIVGYNDEQAVDGCAFVNSWKQYMAKEARASVARGKRFQRYIAQVNNSIAKNGGCSSKGVFYVRDSIYDGVEEPIYDYDPAKVGEETRYSKRIILRSYDWAKYLGNHAYVIYSQEQSR
;
A
#
# COMPACT_ATOMS: atom_id res chain seq x y z
N MET A 1 -43.62 75.76 -14.17
CA MET A 1 -43.32 76.08 -12.76
C MET A 1 -42.52 74.93 -12.18
N ARG A 2 -41.28 75.22 -11.71
CA ARG A 2 -40.33 74.47 -10.83
C ARG A 2 -40.27 72.93 -10.98
N ALA A 3 -39.24 72.28 -11.55
CA ALA A 3 -37.79 72.20 -11.23
C ALA A 3 -37.41 71.19 -10.10
N ILE A 4 -36.33 70.42 -10.37
CA ILE A 4 -35.40 69.68 -9.46
C ILE A 4 -35.80 68.20 -9.17
N GLN A 5 -35.22 67.21 -9.87
CA GLN A 5 -33.96 66.44 -9.67
C GLN A 5 -34.01 65.34 -8.60
N GLY A 6 -33.51 64.14 -8.94
CA GLY A 6 -33.01 63.15 -7.97
C GLY A 6 -33.09 61.69 -8.43
N LEU A 7 -31.98 61.17 -8.98
CA LEU A 7 -31.74 59.74 -9.25
C LEU A 7 -31.93 58.86 -8.00
N LEU A 8 -32.39 57.61 -8.19
CA LEU A 8 -31.80 56.45 -7.51
C LEU A 8 -32.10 55.13 -8.25
N PHE A 9 -31.02 54.38 -8.47
CA PHE A 9 -30.98 53.01 -8.99
C PHE A 9 -31.83 52.07 -8.12
N LEU A 10 -32.65 51.21 -8.75
CA LEU A 10 -33.26 50.06 -8.09
C LEU A 10 -33.04 48.80 -8.95
N SER A 11 -32.07 47.99 -8.54
CA SER A 11 -31.90 46.59 -8.94
C SER A 11 -32.82 45.74 -8.06
N LEU A 12 -33.91 45.22 -8.64
CA LEU A 12 -34.83 44.33 -7.93
C LEU A 12 -34.38 42.87 -8.11
N PHE A 13 -33.93 42.27 -7.00
CA PHE A 13 -33.64 40.84 -6.90
C PHE A 13 -34.94 40.03 -6.84
N LEU A 14 -34.99 38.95 -7.63
CA LEU A 14 -36.01 37.91 -7.52
C LEU A 14 -35.86 37.16 -6.18
N VAL A 15 -36.94 37.10 -5.42
CA VAL A 15 -37.11 36.21 -4.27
C VAL A 15 -37.57 34.85 -4.79
N VAL A 16 -36.74 33.82 -4.62
CA VAL A 16 -37.18 32.42 -4.69
C VAL A 16 -37.14 31.86 -3.28
N GLN A 17 -38.32 31.66 -2.69
CA GLN A 17 -38.49 30.84 -1.49
C GLN A 17 -38.18 29.38 -1.85
N SER A 18 -37.33 28.73 -1.06
CA SER A 18 -37.39 27.26 -0.94
C SER A 18 -37.12 26.83 0.51
N VAL A 19 -38.13 26.13 1.01
CA VAL A 19 -38.22 25.30 2.20
C VAL A 19 -37.10 24.26 2.18
N TRP A 20 -36.27 24.14 3.23
CA TRP A 20 -35.66 22.89 3.76
C TRP A 20 -34.84 23.24 5.02
N ALA A 21 -35.49 23.30 6.19
CA ALA A 21 -34.79 23.32 7.47
C ALA A 21 -34.41 21.88 7.84
N GLN A 22 -33.11 21.54 7.78
CA GLN A 22 -32.59 20.28 8.31
C GLN A 22 -31.95 20.51 9.68
N ASN A 23 -32.38 19.73 10.67
CA ASN A 23 -31.95 19.84 12.07
C ASN A 23 -30.53 19.28 12.25
N PHE A 24 -29.61 20.11 12.75
CA PHE A 24 -28.31 19.71 13.30
C PHE A 24 -28.34 19.92 14.82
N LYS A 25 -27.47 19.23 15.56
CA LYS A 25 -27.19 19.52 16.98
C LYS A 25 -25.69 19.70 17.13
N VAL A 26 -25.31 20.79 17.79
CA VAL A 26 -23.96 21.02 18.31
C VAL A 26 -24.02 20.71 19.81
N SER A 27 -23.26 19.73 20.26
CA SER A 27 -23.15 19.42 21.68
C SER A 27 -22.29 20.46 22.40
N SER A 28 -22.38 20.52 23.72
CA SER A 28 -21.65 21.50 24.55
C SER A 28 -20.13 21.34 24.52
N ASP A 29 -19.63 20.21 24.03
CA ASP A 29 -18.22 19.87 23.79
C ASP A 29 -17.79 20.04 22.32
N GLY A 30 -18.66 20.60 21.46
CA GLY A 30 -18.32 20.96 20.09
C GLY A 30 -18.46 19.83 19.07
N GLU A 31 -19.12 18.73 19.42
CA GLU A 31 -19.42 17.63 18.51
C GLU A 31 -20.61 18.00 17.61
N LEU A 32 -20.46 17.77 16.30
CA LEU A 32 -21.46 18.11 15.29
C LEU A 32 -22.01 16.81 14.69
N SER A 33 -23.30 16.54 14.91
CA SER A 33 -23.96 15.29 14.47
C SER A 33 -25.00 15.51 13.36
N PHE A 34 -25.03 14.61 12.38
CA PHE A 34 -25.94 14.63 11.23
C PHE A 34 -26.80 13.36 11.14
N TYR A 35 -28.02 13.45 10.62
CA TYR A 35 -28.91 12.30 10.39
C TYR A 35 -29.66 12.38 9.04
N GLN A 36 -29.49 11.41 8.13
CA GLN A 36 -30.53 11.12 7.10
C GLN A 36 -30.44 9.74 6.41
N LYS A 37 -31.57 9.36 5.79
CA LYS A 37 -31.96 8.06 5.20
C LYS A 37 -31.61 7.94 3.70
N SER A 38 -31.11 6.75 3.32
CA SER A 38 -30.95 6.21 1.95
C SER A 38 -29.61 6.47 1.24
N GLY A 39 -29.09 5.43 0.57
CA GLY A 39 -27.68 5.30 0.18
C GLY A 39 -27.44 5.04 -1.31
N GLN A 40 -26.93 6.05 -2.01
CA GLN A 40 -26.25 5.95 -3.31
C GLN A 40 -25.06 6.93 -3.40
N ARG A 41 -24.19 6.78 -4.41
CA ARG A 41 -22.79 7.27 -4.45
C ARG A 41 -22.55 8.37 -5.51
N ALA A 42 -21.76 9.43 -5.22
CA ALA A 42 -21.32 10.49 -6.15
C ALA A 42 -19.88 11.03 -5.91
N LEU A 43 -19.36 11.95 -6.74
CA LEU A 43 -17.96 12.45 -6.76
C LEU A 43 -17.90 13.99 -6.84
N VAL A 44 -17.16 14.65 -5.94
CA VAL A 44 -17.06 16.14 -5.83
C VAL A 44 -15.72 16.64 -6.39
N LYS A 45 -15.75 17.74 -7.16
CA LYS A 45 -14.56 18.28 -7.86
C LYS A 45 -13.94 19.55 -7.23
N GLU A 46 -14.68 20.36 -6.47
CA GLU A 46 -14.12 21.52 -5.74
C GLU A 46 -15.10 22.03 -4.67
N TYR A 47 -14.60 22.60 -3.56
CA TYR A 47 -15.44 23.12 -2.46
C TYR A 47 -14.83 24.36 -1.81
N ALA A 48 -15.65 25.40 -1.57
CA ALA A 48 -15.35 26.54 -0.70
C ALA A 48 -16.65 27.06 -0.05
N GLY A 49 -16.69 27.26 1.27
CA GLY A 49 -17.86 27.79 1.97
C GLY A 49 -17.59 28.27 3.39
N LYS A 50 -18.43 29.17 3.91
CA LYS A 50 -18.42 29.70 5.29
C LYS A 50 -19.66 29.21 6.04
N ILE A 51 -19.47 28.68 7.25
CA ILE A 51 -20.55 28.31 8.16
C ILE A 51 -20.72 29.44 9.19
N VAL A 52 -21.92 30.00 9.29
CA VAL A 52 -22.27 31.08 10.23
C VAL A 52 -23.29 30.53 11.22
N VAL A 53 -22.97 30.55 12.51
CA VAL A 53 -23.90 30.18 13.60
C VAL A 53 -24.51 31.45 14.20
N ASP A 54 -25.82 31.64 14.09
CA ASP A 54 -26.51 32.75 14.80
C ASP A 54 -26.70 32.35 16.27
N GLY A 55 -25.99 33.05 17.16
CA GLY A 55 -26.01 32.79 18.60
C GLY A 55 -27.36 33.05 19.30
N SER A 56 -28.38 33.56 18.61
CA SER A 56 -29.70 33.82 19.20
C SER A 56 -30.77 32.74 18.93
N SER A 57 -30.62 31.93 17.87
CA SER A 57 -31.57 30.87 17.50
C SER A 57 -30.96 29.47 17.50
N GLY A 58 -29.62 29.36 17.53
CA GLY A 58 -28.94 28.10 17.28
C GLY A 58 -29.07 27.61 15.83
N GLU A 59 -29.62 28.43 14.93
CA GLU A 59 -29.68 28.12 13.51
C GLU A 59 -28.32 28.35 12.84
N VAL A 60 -27.91 27.40 12.00
CA VAL A 60 -26.70 27.44 11.19
C VAL A 60 -27.12 27.88 9.79
N LEU A 61 -26.67 29.06 9.39
CA LEU A 61 -26.88 29.60 8.05
C LEU A 61 -25.65 29.31 7.20
N TYR A 62 -25.88 28.64 6.06
CA TYR A 62 -24.86 28.41 5.05
C TYR A 62 -24.86 29.57 4.03
N GLN A 63 -23.69 30.17 3.80
CA GLN A 63 -23.46 31.04 2.66
C GLN A 63 -22.27 30.51 1.86
N GLY A 64 -22.56 29.97 0.68
CA GLY A 64 -21.57 29.50 -0.27
C GLY A 64 -22.16 29.39 -1.66
N ARG A 65 -21.30 29.41 -2.68
CA ARG A 65 -21.69 29.21 -4.07
C ARG A 65 -21.36 27.78 -4.46
N VAL A 66 -22.38 26.98 -4.69
CA VAL A 66 -22.23 25.65 -5.26
C VAL A 66 -22.08 25.80 -6.77
N VAL A 67 -21.01 25.29 -7.35
CA VAL A 67 -20.89 25.13 -8.80
C VAL A 67 -21.29 23.69 -9.14
N GLY A 68 -22.59 23.43 -9.24
CA GLY A 68 -23.19 22.13 -9.57
C GLY A 68 -24.42 21.79 -8.73
N ASP A 69 -25.23 20.81 -9.17
CA ASP A 69 -26.37 20.30 -8.41
C ASP A 69 -25.88 19.38 -7.27
N LEU A 70 -26.31 19.62 -6.04
CA LEU A 70 -25.88 18.89 -4.83
C LEU A 70 -27.03 18.06 -4.24
N ASP A 71 -26.73 16.79 -3.96
CA ASP A 71 -27.42 15.97 -2.94
C ASP A 71 -26.39 15.07 -2.22
N PHE A 72 -26.44 15.02 -0.89
CA PHE A 72 -25.34 14.54 -0.01
C PHE A 72 -25.48 13.07 0.44
N PHE A 73 -24.33 12.49 0.80
CA PHE A 73 -24.11 11.08 1.14
C PHE A 73 -24.68 10.58 2.49
N SER A 74 -24.98 9.29 2.52
CA SER A 74 -25.32 8.48 3.69
C SER A 74 -24.16 8.28 4.68
N GLY A 75 -24.29 8.83 5.88
CA GLY A 75 -24.01 8.11 7.14
C GLY A 75 -22.56 7.86 7.59
N ARG A 76 -21.52 8.32 6.88
CA ARG A 76 -20.17 8.44 7.47
C ARG A 76 -19.48 9.70 6.96
N LEU A 77 -19.32 10.66 7.86
CA LEU A 77 -18.47 11.83 7.65
C LEU A 77 -17.01 11.34 7.75
N ILE A 78 -16.27 11.32 6.65
CA ILE A 78 -14.82 11.20 6.71
C ILE A 78 -14.31 12.59 7.06
N LEU A 79 -14.01 12.83 8.33
CA LEU A 79 -13.38 14.07 8.75
C LEU A 79 -12.00 14.16 8.10
N CYS A 80 -11.64 15.34 7.59
CA CYS A 80 -10.27 15.66 7.14
C CYS A 80 -9.21 15.19 8.14
N GLN A 81 -9.51 15.21 9.45
CA GLN A 81 -8.62 14.69 10.50
C GLN A 81 -8.37 13.17 10.47
N GLU A 82 -9.22 12.35 9.87
CA GLU A 82 -9.02 10.88 9.87
C GLU A 82 -8.16 10.40 8.70
N GLN A 83 -8.25 11.04 7.54
CA GLN A 83 -7.49 10.65 6.33
C GLN A 83 -6.41 11.66 5.92
N PHE A 84 -6.55 12.91 6.35
CA PHE A 84 -5.77 14.06 5.88
C PHE A 84 -5.38 14.99 7.04
N ALA A 85 -5.18 14.43 8.25
CA ALA A 85 -4.89 15.21 9.48
C ALA A 85 -3.74 16.21 9.34
N ASN A 86 -2.85 15.94 8.39
CA ASN A 86 -1.64 16.73 8.13
C ASN A 86 -1.82 17.75 6.98
N GLU A 87 -2.92 17.67 6.24
CA GLU A 87 -3.21 18.45 5.02
C GLU A 87 -4.36 19.44 5.25
N CYS A 88 -5.16 19.25 6.30
CA CYS A 88 -6.23 20.18 6.69
C CYS A 88 -5.96 20.74 8.09
N GLU A 89 -6.21 22.03 8.28
CA GLU A 89 -6.26 22.69 9.57
C GLU A 89 -7.70 23.13 9.83
N LEU A 90 -8.22 22.75 10.98
CA LEU A 90 -9.52 23.19 11.47
C LEU A 90 -9.27 24.28 12.49
N SER A 91 -9.69 25.49 12.18
CA SER A 91 -9.61 26.62 13.10
C SER A 91 -11.00 27.05 13.55
N PHE A 92 -11.13 27.29 14.84
CA PHE A 92 -12.36 27.75 15.48
C PHE A 92 -12.17 29.21 15.87
N GLY A 93 -13.00 30.08 15.29
CA GLY A 93 -13.01 31.51 15.56
C GLY A 93 -14.32 31.92 16.23
N LYS A 94 -14.25 32.91 17.12
CA LYS A 94 -15.42 33.63 17.62
C LYS A 94 -15.28 35.08 17.16
N LYS A 95 -16.25 35.57 16.38
CA LYS A 95 -16.29 36.97 15.92
C LYS A 95 -17.59 37.60 16.35
N VAL A 96 -17.57 38.91 16.63
CA VAL A 96 -18.78 39.68 16.91
C VAL A 96 -19.09 40.50 15.66
N GLU A 97 -20.18 40.15 14.98
CA GLU A 97 -20.68 40.87 13.80
C GLU A 97 -22.04 41.48 14.18
N GLU A 98 -22.20 42.80 13.99
CA GLU A 98 -23.44 43.55 14.30
C GLU A 98 -23.99 43.34 15.73
N GLY A 99 -23.10 43.19 16.72
CA GLY A 99 -23.48 42.97 18.12
C GLY A 99 -23.91 41.54 18.45
N LYS A 100 -23.87 40.61 17.49
CA LYS A 100 -24.11 39.18 17.71
C LYS A 100 -22.79 38.41 17.73
N SER A 101 -22.65 37.49 18.68
CA SER A 101 -21.52 36.56 18.74
C SER A 101 -21.72 35.43 17.74
N VAL A 102 -20.90 35.39 16.70
CA VAL A 102 -20.88 34.34 15.68
C VAL A 102 -19.70 33.41 15.95
N GLN A 103 -19.96 32.11 16.03
CA GLN A 103 -18.90 31.09 15.95
C GLN A 103 -18.66 30.75 14.48
N SER A 104 -17.42 30.79 14.05
CA SER A 104 -16.99 30.42 12.70
C SER A 104 -16.07 29.21 12.78
N VAL A 105 -16.36 28.19 11.97
CA VAL A 105 -15.46 27.07 11.72
C VAL A 105 -14.84 27.29 10.35
N GLU A 106 -13.52 27.47 10.31
CA GLU A 106 -12.78 27.61 9.06
C GLU A 106 -11.95 26.34 8.85
N LEU A 107 -12.32 25.58 7.81
CA LEU A 107 -11.52 24.49 7.29
C LEU A 107 -10.58 25.08 6.24
N SER A 108 -9.33 25.31 6.63
CA SER A 108 -8.28 25.60 5.67
C SER A 108 -7.64 24.28 5.27
N LEU A 109 -7.59 24.00 3.97
CA LEU A 109 -6.50 23.15 3.50
C LEU A 109 -5.23 23.91 3.87
N LYS A 110 -4.30 23.26 4.57
CA LYS A 110 -2.98 23.87 4.72
C LYS A 110 -2.53 24.12 3.29
N GLU A 111 -2.42 25.38 2.90
CA GLU A 111 -1.63 25.70 1.73
C GLU A 111 -0.29 25.04 2.02
N HIS A 112 -0.02 23.95 1.31
CA HIS A 112 1.33 23.61 1.00
C HIS A 112 1.81 24.80 0.18
N GLY A 113 2.18 25.90 0.84
CA GLY A 113 3.22 26.76 0.34
C GLY A 113 4.29 25.78 -0.06
N HIS A 114 4.47 25.63 -1.39
CA HIS A 114 5.30 24.62 -2.04
C HIS A 114 6.33 24.15 -1.04
N GLN A 115 6.13 22.96 -0.44
CA GLN A 115 7.05 22.52 0.61
C GLN A 115 8.44 22.64 0.00
N LYS A 116 9.17 23.62 0.51
CA LYS A 116 10.49 24.01 0.06
C LYS A 116 11.37 22.87 0.55
N GLY A 117 11.43 21.82 -0.27
CA GLY A 117 12.03 20.53 0.02
C GLY A 117 11.03 19.41 0.34
N ILE A 118 10.19 18.97 -0.63
CA ILE A 118 9.92 17.53 -0.70
C ILE A 118 11.31 16.90 -0.83
N GLY A 119 11.78 16.20 0.21
CA GLY A 119 13.09 15.57 0.18
C GLY A 119 13.23 14.75 -1.09
N THR A 120 14.20 15.09 -1.93
CA THR A 120 14.46 14.43 -3.21
C THR A 120 14.91 12.99 -3.03
N SER A 121 15.10 12.53 -1.80
CA SER A 121 15.38 11.14 -1.46
C SER A 121 14.83 10.77 -0.08
N PHE A 122 14.63 9.47 0.12
CA PHE A 122 14.35 8.85 1.41
C PHE A 122 15.03 7.47 1.45
N ASN A 123 15.89 7.25 2.45
CA ASN A 123 16.61 6.00 2.66
C ASN A 123 16.67 5.57 4.14
N ALA A 124 15.81 6.14 4.99
CA ALA A 124 15.86 5.91 6.44
C ALA A 124 15.64 4.45 6.85
N LEU A 125 15.09 3.61 5.96
CA LEU A 125 14.89 2.20 6.19
C LEU A 125 16.10 1.32 5.86
N ASP A 126 17.05 1.76 5.02
CA ASP A 126 18.19 0.94 4.55
C ASP A 126 18.97 0.24 5.68
N PRO A 127 19.28 0.90 6.83
CA PRO A 127 19.98 0.25 7.93
C PRO A 127 19.26 -0.98 8.52
N TYR A 128 17.94 -1.11 8.31
CA TYR A 128 17.10 -2.15 8.87
C TYR A 128 16.77 -3.27 7.87
N VAL A 129 17.23 -3.17 6.62
CA VAL A 129 16.91 -4.11 5.54
C VAL A 129 17.89 -5.28 5.54
N TYR A 130 17.35 -6.51 5.57
CA TYR A 130 18.06 -7.75 5.27
C TYR A 130 17.87 -8.17 3.82
N ALA A 131 18.84 -8.88 3.26
CA ALA A 131 18.56 -9.71 2.11
C ALA A 131 17.64 -10.87 2.49
N SER A 132 16.74 -11.27 1.59
CA SER A 132 15.96 -12.51 1.73
C SER A 132 16.75 -13.69 1.16
N PRO A 133 16.48 -14.93 1.59
CA PRO A 133 16.88 -16.11 0.82
C PRO A 133 16.41 -15.99 -0.64
N ASN A 134 17.12 -16.60 -1.58
CA ASN A 134 16.63 -16.64 -2.96
C ASN A 134 15.41 -17.56 -3.02
N GLN A 135 14.28 -17.04 -3.49
CA GLN A 135 13.05 -17.84 -3.53
C GLN A 135 13.13 -18.99 -4.57
N GLU A 136 14.02 -18.86 -5.56
CA GLU A 136 14.10 -19.72 -6.75
C GLU A 136 12.71 -19.89 -7.39
N GLU A 137 12.33 -21.10 -7.79
CA GLU A 137 11.01 -21.40 -8.35
C GLU A 137 9.95 -21.71 -7.29
N GLY A 138 10.15 -21.26 -6.05
CA GLY A 138 9.24 -21.54 -4.93
C GLY A 138 7.89 -20.82 -5.04
N GLY A 139 7.79 -19.72 -5.79
CA GLY A 139 6.55 -18.93 -5.87
C GLY A 139 6.16 -18.25 -4.55
N THR A 140 7.14 -17.92 -3.71
CA THR A 140 6.96 -17.47 -2.32
C THR A 140 7.15 -15.97 -2.11
N CYS A 141 7.19 -15.18 -3.19
CA CYS A 141 7.50 -13.75 -3.17
C CYS A 141 6.66 -12.92 -2.19
N LEU A 142 5.36 -13.19 -2.09
CA LEU A 142 4.47 -12.47 -1.17
C LEU A 142 4.86 -12.71 0.30
N TYR A 143 5.27 -13.94 0.63
CA TYR A 143 5.72 -14.31 1.97
C TYR A 143 7.11 -13.74 2.26
N MET A 144 8.01 -13.77 1.28
CA MET A 144 9.34 -13.15 1.36
C MET A 144 9.24 -11.64 1.60
N ALA A 145 8.39 -10.95 0.85
CA ALA A 145 8.16 -9.51 1.03
C ALA A 145 7.45 -9.21 2.36
N SER A 146 6.40 -9.97 2.71
CA SER A 146 5.68 -9.75 3.97
C SER A 146 6.57 -9.97 5.19
N THR A 147 7.36 -11.03 5.20
CA THR A 147 8.31 -11.33 6.27
C THR A 147 9.35 -10.23 6.37
N GLY A 148 9.97 -9.83 5.25
CA GLY A 148 10.92 -8.72 5.24
C GLY A 148 10.36 -7.38 5.76
N ALA A 149 9.08 -7.10 5.54
CA ALA A 149 8.45 -5.91 6.10
C ALA A 149 8.38 -5.99 7.63
N MET A 150 8.01 -7.16 8.16
CA MET A 150 8.00 -7.40 9.61
C MET A 150 9.40 -7.34 10.22
N GLU A 151 10.42 -7.88 9.56
CA GLU A 151 11.82 -7.79 10.00
C GLU A 151 12.30 -6.34 10.13
N ILE A 152 12.01 -5.52 9.12
CA ILE A 152 12.33 -4.08 9.14
C ILE A 152 11.66 -3.40 10.33
N LEU A 153 10.37 -3.67 10.56
CA LEU A 153 9.63 -3.08 11.68
C LEU A 153 10.15 -3.57 13.04
N LEU A 154 10.53 -4.84 13.14
CA LEU A 154 11.08 -5.44 14.35
C LEU A 154 12.46 -4.86 14.68
N ASN A 155 13.34 -4.71 13.68
CA ASN A 155 14.64 -4.08 13.82
C ASN A 155 14.50 -2.63 14.30
N LYS A 156 13.58 -1.87 13.69
CA LYS A 156 13.26 -0.50 14.11
C LYS A 156 12.76 -0.44 15.55
N HIS A 157 11.82 -1.30 15.93
CA HIS A 157 11.26 -1.34 17.28
C HIS A 157 12.33 -1.65 18.34
N ARG A 158 13.31 -2.49 17.99
CA ARG A 158 14.44 -2.82 18.88
C ARG A 158 15.60 -1.82 18.83
N ALA A 159 15.48 -0.75 18.03
CA ALA A 159 16.57 0.17 17.71
C ALA A 159 17.87 -0.55 17.25
N SER A 160 17.72 -1.72 16.62
CA SER A 160 18.85 -2.52 16.15
C SER A 160 19.11 -2.24 14.68
N THR A 161 20.26 -1.62 14.40
CA THR A 161 20.80 -1.47 13.03
C THR A 161 21.85 -2.54 12.71
N THR A 162 22.24 -3.33 13.71
CA THR A 162 23.16 -4.45 13.50
C THR A 162 22.42 -5.57 12.81
N ARG A 163 22.77 -5.77 11.54
CA ARG A 163 22.28 -6.87 10.72
C ARG A 163 22.95 -8.16 11.17
N SER A 164 22.15 -9.14 11.58
CA SER A 164 22.61 -10.52 11.78
C SER A 164 21.68 -11.46 11.02
N TYR A 165 22.19 -12.05 9.94
CA TYR A 165 21.58 -13.23 9.33
C TYR A 165 21.47 -14.35 10.37
N ASP A 166 20.37 -15.10 10.36
CA ASP A 166 19.96 -16.05 11.40
C ASP A 166 19.88 -15.46 12.83
N GLY A 167 19.76 -14.12 12.90
CA GLY A 167 19.68 -13.36 14.13
C GLY A 167 18.28 -13.37 14.76
N VAL A 168 18.12 -12.52 15.78
CA VAL A 168 16.87 -12.44 16.55
C VAL A 168 15.72 -11.75 15.81
N SER A 169 15.95 -11.25 14.61
CA SER A 169 14.98 -10.55 13.77
C SER A 169 14.93 -11.07 12.34
N ASP A 170 15.64 -12.17 12.05
CA ASP A 170 15.56 -12.89 10.78
C ASP A 170 14.41 -13.91 10.91
N LEU A 171 13.27 -13.58 10.32
CA LEU A 171 12.01 -14.27 10.52
C LEU A 171 11.83 -15.36 9.46
N SER A 172 11.16 -16.45 9.84
CA SER A 172 10.88 -17.56 8.92
C SER A 172 9.74 -17.23 7.96
N GLU A 173 10.03 -17.13 6.66
CA GLU A 173 8.99 -17.07 5.62
C GLU A 173 8.14 -18.33 5.61
N ARG A 174 8.79 -19.49 5.79
CA ARG A 174 8.13 -20.80 5.81
C ARG A 174 7.11 -20.89 6.94
N PHE A 175 7.37 -20.26 8.09
CA PHE A 175 6.43 -20.17 9.19
C PHE A 175 5.20 -19.37 8.77
N LEU A 176 5.38 -18.20 8.16
CA LEU A 176 4.26 -17.40 7.65
C LEU A 176 3.42 -18.17 6.62
N MET A 177 4.07 -18.94 5.74
CA MET A 177 3.40 -19.84 4.78
C MET A 177 2.59 -20.95 5.46
N SER A 178 3.05 -21.44 6.61
CA SER A 178 2.37 -22.49 7.39
C SER A 178 1.24 -21.98 8.29
N LEU A 179 1.04 -20.66 8.40
CA LEU A 179 0.00 -20.10 9.25
C LEU A 179 -1.38 -20.35 8.65
N GLU A 180 -2.14 -21.21 9.30
CA GLU A 180 -3.58 -21.34 9.07
C GLU A 180 -4.32 -20.20 9.78
N VAL A 181 -4.84 -19.26 8.99
CA VAL A 181 -5.72 -18.19 9.48
C VAL A 181 -7.19 -18.56 9.22
N PRO A 182 -8.11 -18.27 10.16
CA PRO A 182 -9.53 -18.54 9.96
C PRO A 182 -10.06 -17.89 8.69
N GLY A 183 -10.97 -18.59 8.00
CA GLY A 183 -11.65 -18.07 6.83
C GLY A 183 -12.33 -16.72 7.14
N GLY A 184 -12.13 -15.74 6.27
CA GLY A 184 -12.65 -14.38 6.44
C GLY A 184 -11.77 -13.43 7.28
N TYR A 185 -10.70 -13.92 7.90
CA TYR A 185 -9.72 -13.03 8.55
C TYR A 185 -8.94 -12.20 7.52
N LEU A 186 -8.63 -12.80 6.36
CA LEU A 186 -8.02 -12.13 5.21
C LEU A 186 -9.13 -11.79 4.22
N GLY A 187 -9.43 -10.49 4.04
CA GLY A 187 -10.40 -10.04 3.06
C GLY A 187 -9.84 -10.13 1.65
N ASP A 188 -8.61 -9.63 1.47
CA ASP A 188 -7.87 -9.71 0.22
C ASP A 188 -6.48 -10.31 0.46
N TRP A 189 -6.28 -11.58 0.13
CA TRP A 189 -5.00 -12.28 0.38
C TRP A 189 -3.78 -11.55 -0.19
N ARG A 190 -3.95 -10.79 -1.29
CA ARG A 190 -2.86 -10.03 -1.94
C ARG A 190 -2.33 -8.93 -1.03
N THR A 191 -3.18 -8.34 -0.20
CA THR A 191 -2.78 -7.25 0.70
C THR A 191 -2.77 -7.64 2.17
N ASP A 192 -3.47 -8.71 2.52
CA ASP A 192 -3.83 -9.02 3.90
C ASP A 192 -2.94 -10.09 4.50
N THR A 193 -2.18 -10.85 3.69
CA THR A 193 -1.27 -11.92 4.15
C THR A 193 -0.38 -11.48 5.32
N ILE A 194 0.06 -10.22 5.33
CA ILE A 194 0.86 -9.66 6.42
C ILE A 194 0.12 -9.69 7.79
N LEU A 195 -1.20 -9.56 7.80
CA LEU A 195 -2.02 -9.55 9.01
C LEU A 195 -2.07 -10.91 9.72
N SER A 196 -1.60 -11.99 9.09
CA SER A 196 -1.40 -13.29 9.75
C SER A 196 -0.46 -13.17 10.94
N PHE A 197 0.52 -12.25 10.92
CA PHE A 197 1.34 -11.94 12.09
C PHE A 197 0.52 -11.38 13.25
N ASN A 198 -0.48 -10.53 13.00
CA ASN A 198 -1.37 -10.01 14.06
C ASN A 198 -2.24 -11.12 14.67
N TYR A 199 -2.71 -12.06 13.85
CA TYR A 199 -3.53 -13.16 14.31
C TYR A 199 -2.77 -14.03 15.32
N ARG A 200 -1.51 -14.37 15.00
CA ARG A 200 -0.68 -15.19 15.88
C ARG A 200 -0.02 -14.40 17.02
N GLY A 201 0.30 -13.12 16.77
CA GLY A 201 1.09 -12.26 17.67
C GLY A 201 2.54 -12.73 17.87
N LYS A 202 2.96 -13.77 17.16
CA LYS A 202 4.26 -14.42 17.30
C LYS A 202 4.78 -14.90 15.94
N ALA A 203 6.09 -15.07 15.83
CA ALA A 203 6.77 -15.62 14.67
C ALA A 203 7.90 -16.59 15.07
N LEU A 204 8.32 -17.45 14.16
CA LEU A 204 9.57 -18.21 14.28
C LEU A 204 10.70 -17.45 13.58
N LEU A 205 11.92 -17.67 14.07
CA LEU A 205 13.12 -17.22 13.39
C LEU A 205 13.47 -18.18 12.25
N ASN A 206 14.15 -17.69 11.21
CA ASN A 206 14.59 -18.52 10.09
C ASN A 206 15.46 -19.70 10.56
N ARG A 207 16.36 -19.50 11.52
CA ARG A 207 17.19 -20.59 12.08
C ARG A 207 16.37 -21.73 12.74
N ASP A 208 15.17 -21.44 13.22
CA ASP A 208 14.33 -22.38 13.96
C ASP A 208 13.33 -23.10 13.04
N TYR A 209 12.96 -22.47 11.92
CA TYR A 209 12.10 -23.06 10.89
C TYR A 209 12.44 -22.52 9.50
N ARG A 210 13.53 -23.04 8.92
CA ARG A 210 14.20 -22.45 7.76
C ARG A 210 13.41 -22.52 6.45
N TYR A 211 13.56 -21.51 5.60
CA TYR A 211 13.21 -21.62 4.17
C TYR A 211 14.15 -22.63 3.48
N THR A 212 13.63 -23.74 3.00
CA THR A 212 14.46 -24.93 2.73
C THR A 212 14.26 -25.52 1.33
N LYS A 213 15.08 -26.50 0.98
CA LYS A 213 14.90 -27.36 -0.19
C LYS A 213 14.57 -28.77 0.28
N GLY A 214 13.67 -29.43 -0.44
CA GLY A 214 13.23 -30.77 -0.06
C GLY A 214 12.58 -31.52 -1.20
N TRP A 215 12.39 -32.82 -1.00
CA TRP A 215 11.66 -33.67 -1.92
C TRP A 215 10.17 -33.50 -1.71
N TYR A 216 9.47 -33.06 -2.75
CA TYR A 216 8.03 -32.83 -2.74
C TYR A 216 7.36 -33.46 -3.94
N LYS A 217 6.04 -33.60 -3.86
CA LYS A 217 5.16 -33.94 -4.97
C LYS A 217 3.95 -33.02 -4.93
N GLY A 218 3.61 -32.48 -6.10
CA GLY A 218 2.38 -31.72 -6.27
C GLY A 218 1.26 -32.62 -6.78
N ASP A 219 0.06 -32.44 -6.25
CA ASP A 219 -1.17 -32.93 -6.85
C ASP A 219 -1.68 -31.86 -7.82
N GLU A 220 -1.64 -32.14 -9.12
CA GLU A 220 -2.07 -31.20 -10.16
C GLU A 220 -3.58 -30.89 -10.11
N THR A 221 -4.37 -31.76 -9.45
CA THR A 221 -5.83 -31.59 -9.35
C THR A 221 -6.20 -30.66 -8.19
N THR A 222 -5.54 -30.81 -7.05
CA THR A 222 -5.85 -30.04 -5.83
C THR A 222 -4.92 -28.85 -5.62
N GLY A 223 -3.76 -28.82 -6.30
CA GLY A 223 -2.67 -27.88 -6.04
C GLY A 223 -1.91 -28.17 -4.75
N ASN A 224 -2.26 -29.24 -4.02
CA ASN A 224 -1.62 -29.58 -2.76
C ASN A 224 -0.18 -30.06 -2.97
N VAL A 225 0.69 -29.71 -2.04
CA VAL A 225 2.09 -30.14 -2.03
C VAL A 225 2.32 -31.02 -0.81
N THR A 226 2.83 -32.22 -1.05
CA THR A 226 3.15 -33.18 0.02
C THR A 226 4.63 -33.53 -0.01
N ARG A 227 5.17 -33.94 1.15
CA ARG A 227 6.50 -34.53 1.24
C ARG A 227 6.58 -35.76 0.33
N ALA A 228 7.72 -35.94 -0.33
CA ALA A 228 8.03 -37.11 -1.13
C ALA A 228 9.40 -37.67 -0.76
N SER A 229 9.71 -38.89 -1.20
CA SER A 229 11.07 -39.42 -1.18
C SER A 229 11.76 -39.25 -2.54
N ALA A 230 13.10 -39.22 -2.56
CA ALA A 230 13.89 -39.09 -3.80
C ALA A 230 13.58 -40.16 -4.86
N LYS A 231 13.15 -41.34 -4.44
CA LYS A 231 12.86 -42.48 -5.32
C LYS A 231 11.38 -42.57 -5.71
N GLU A 232 10.53 -41.72 -5.14
CA GLU A 232 9.10 -41.77 -5.41
C GLU A 232 8.77 -41.23 -6.80
N ARG A 233 7.86 -41.90 -7.51
CA ARG A 233 7.45 -41.47 -8.85
C ARG A 233 6.79 -40.09 -8.80
N GLY A 234 7.35 -39.16 -9.57
CA GLY A 234 6.88 -37.78 -9.67
C GLY A 234 7.42 -36.85 -8.58
N ALA A 235 8.35 -37.34 -7.73
CA ALA A 235 9.05 -36.49 -6.78
C ALA A 235 9.93 -35.47 -7.50
N LYS A 236 9.91 -34.23 -7.02
CA LYS A 236 10.75 -33.12 -7.45
C LYS A 236 11.54 -32.61 -6.24
N TYR A 237 12.72 -32.06 -6.49
CA TYR A 237 13.55 -31.45 -5.47
C TYR A 237 13.61 -29.94 -5.66
N GLY A 238 13.44 -29.15 -4.60
CA GLY A 238 13.62 -27.70 -4.66
C GLY A 238 12.85 -26.92 -3.59
N THR A 239 12.84 -25.58 -3.73
CA THR A 239 12.24 -24.65 -2.77
C THR A 239 10.70 -24.66 -2.75
N TYR A 240 10.06 -25.28 -3.73
CA TYR A 240 8.61 -25.53 -3.69
C TYR A 240 8.21 -26.47 -2.52
N TYR A 241 9.18 -27.18 -1.91
CA TYR A 241 8.98 -27.92 -0.67
C TYR A 241 8.45 -27.05 0.48
N ASN A 242 8.70 -25.75 0.49
CA ASN A 242 8.22 -24.86 1.55
C ASN A 242 6.68 -24.77 1.64
N TRP A 243 5.96 -25.21 0.60
CA TRP A 243 4.50 -25.36 0.62
C TRP A 243 4.01 -26.60 1.38
N VAL A 244 4.90 -27.52 1.75
CA VAL A 244 4.57 -28.63 2.64
C VAL A 244 4.41 -28.07 4.05
N ASN A 245 3.20 -28.13 4.58
CA ASN A 245 2.90 -27.75 5.96
C ASN A 245 3.38 -28.84 6.94
N ASP A 246 4.66 -28.78 7.31
CA ASP A 246 5.26 -29.64 8.34
C ASP A 246 4.99 -29.11 9.77
N TYR A 247 4.34 -27.96 9.91
CA TYR A 247 4.12 -27.31 11.19
C TYR A 247 2.79 -27.76 11.81
N ASP A 248 2.83 -28.85 12.56
CA ASP A 248 1.70 -29.30 13.36
C ASP A 248 1.63 -28.55 14.70
N PHE A 249 0.82 -27.48 14.71
CA PHE A 249 0.53 -26.66 15.90
C PHE A 249 0.03 -27.45 17.12
N ARG A 250 -0.54 -28.65 16.92
CA ARG A 250 -1.09 -29.45 18.02
C ARG A 250 -0.03 -30.34 18.67
N ARG A 251 1.06 -30.63 17.96
CA ARG A 251 2.05 -31.63 18.38
C ARG A 251 3.44 -31.05 18.61
N ASN A 252 3.75 -29.88 18.06
CA ASN A 252 5.11 -29.36 18.07
C ASN A 252 5.40 -28.38 19.22
N ARG A 253 5.29 -28.86 20.47
CA ARG A 253 5.59 -28.06 21.67
C ARG A 253 7.02 -27.51 21.68
N GLU A 254 7.97 -28.23 21.08
CA GLU A 254 9.36 -27.78 20.99
C GLU A 254 9.47 -26.54 20.11
N ILE A 255 8.91 -26.56 18.89
CA ILE A 255 8.92 -25.38 18.01
C ILE A 255 8.12 -24.22 18.62
N ASP A 256 6.99 -24.49 19.26
CA ASP A 256 6.20 -23.45 19.93
C ASP A 256 6.97 -22.71 21.03
N SER A 257 7.92 -23.38 21.69
CA SER A 257 8.78 -22.73 22.70
C SER A 257 9.82 -21.77 22.10
N LYS A 258 10.06 -21.85 20.77
CA LYS A 258 11.00 -20.98 20.02
C LYS A 258 10.31 -19.76 19.41
N LEU A 259 8.98 -19.64 19.54
CA LEU A 259 8.23 -18.49 19.05
C LEU A 259 8.64 -17.19 19.75
N ILE A 260 8.93 -16.16 18.96
CA ILE A 260 9.18 -14.80 19.45
C ILE A 260 7.96 -13.90 19.25
N SER A 261 7.79 -12.91 20.12
CA SER A 261 6.77 -11.88 19.94
C SER A 261 7.14 -10.95 18.78
N VAL A 262 6.13 -10.56 18.00
CA VAL A 262 6.25 -9.56 16.93
C VAL A 262 5.34 -8.37 17.23
N PRO A 263 5.70 -7.14 16.83
CA PRO A 263 4.85 -5.97 17.06
C PRO A 263 3.53 -6.12 16.31
N LYS A 264 2.47 -5.54 16.87
CA LYS A 264 1.19 -5.45 16.18
C LYS A 264 1.30 -4.43 15.05
N ILE A 265 0.84 -4.81 13.88
CA ILE A 265 0.95 -4.00 12.67
C ILE A 265 -0.40 -3.56 12.13
N ALA A 266 -0.38 -2.52 11.31
CA ALA A 266 -1.47 -2.10 10.45
C ALA A 266 -0.95 -1.99 9.01
N ARG A 267 -1.89 -1.91 8.07
CA ARG A 267 -1.60 -1.61 6.68
C ARG A 267 -2.56 -0.55 6.17
N ASP A 268 -2.04 0.39 5.39
CA ASP A 268 -2.87 1.33 4.65
C ASP A 268 -2.77 0.99 3.16
N LEU A 269 -3.92 0.83 2.52
CA LEU A 269 -4.01 0.60 1.08
C LEU A 269 -3.65 1.88 0.33
N ILE A 270 -2.60 1.84 -0.47
CA ILE A 270 -2.22 2.96 -1.34
C ILE A 270 -2.95 2.86 -2.67
N PHE A 271 -2.96 1.65 -3.23
CA PHE A 271 -3.66 1.31 -4.47
C PHE A 271 -3.97 -0.18 -4.49
N VAL A 272 -5.18 -0.53 -4.91
CA VAL A 272 -5.62 -1.90 -5.17
C VAL A 272 -6.23 -1.88 -6.55
N ASP A 273 -5.85 -2.82 -7.41
CA ASP A 273 -6.47 -2.96 -8.72
C ASP A 273 -7.99 -3.10 -8.53
N PRO A 274 -8.82 -2.23 -9.13
CA PRO A 274 -10.26 -2.32 -9.02
C PRO A 274 -10.84 -3.66 -9.49
N ALA A 275 -10.14 -4.35 -10.39
CA ALA A 275 -10.51 -5.69 -10.83
C ALA A 275 -10.04 -6.81 -9.88
N HIS A 276 -9.27 -6.46 -8.84
CA HIS A 276 -8.64 -7.38 -7.90
C HIS A 276 -7.78 -8.46 -8.61
N ASP A 277 -7.16 -8.10 -9.75
CA ASP A 277 -6.35 -9.01 -10.59
C ASP A 277 -4.85 -8.75 -10.40
N GLN A 278 -4.15 -9.71 -9.79
CA GLN A 278 -2.69 -9.66 -9.61
C GLN A 278 -1.91 -9.71 -10.93
N TRP A 279 -2.56 -10.06 -12.03
CA TRP A 279 -1.96 -10.12 -13.37
C TRP A 279 -2.18 -8.85 -14.20
N ASN A 280 -2.90 -7.87 -13.65
CA ASN A 280 -3.19 -6.65 -14.37
C ASN A 280 -1.95 -5.75 -14.46
N VAL A 281 -1.89 -4.93 -15.51
CA VAL A 281 -0.76 -4.02 -15.80
C VAL A 281 -1.27 -2.69 -16.34
N GLY A 282 -0.46 -1.64 -16.23
CA GLY A 282 -0.80 -0.31 -16.73
C GLY A 282 -1.91 0.40 -15.94
N VAL A 283 -2.22 -0.05 -14.73
CA VAL A 283 -3.34 0.44 -13.91
C VAL A 283 -2.95 1.51 -12.88
N MET A 284 -1.67 1.61 -12.53
CA MET A 284 -1.16 2.69 -11.69
C MET A 284 -0.77 3.90 -12.54
N ASP A 285 -0.76 5.08 -11.92
CA ASP A 285 -0.32 6.35 -12.52
C ASP A 285 0.68 7.08 -11.61
N SER A 286 1.13 8.26 -12.03
CA SER A 286 2.08 9.07 -11.26
C SER A 286 1.54 9.47 -9.87
N SER A 287 0.22 9.59 -9.70
CA SER A 287 -0.37 9.91 -8.38
C SER A 287 -0.14 8.77 -7.38
N VAL A 288 -0.17 7.51 -7.84
CA VAL A 288 0.14 6.35 -7.02
C VAL A 288 1.61 6.36 -6.59
N ILE A 289 2.53 6.73 -7.50
CA ILE A 289 3.96 6.85 -7.19
C ILE A 289 4.19 7.89 -6.10
N GLU A 290 3.55 9.06 -6.19
CA GLU A 290 3.65 10.09 -5.15
C GLU A 290 3.05 9.63 -3.81
N LYS A 291 1.95 8.86 -3.83
CA LYS A 291 1.38 8.27 -2.62
C LYS A 291 2.32 7.23 -1.98
N ILE A 292 3.04 6.43 -2.77
CA ILE A 292 4.07 5.50 -2.28
C ILE A 292 5.18 6.30 -1.59
N LYS A 293 5.75 7.31 -2.26
CA LYS A 293 6.81 8.17 -1.68
C LYS A 293 6.35 8.89 -0.41
N SER A 294 5.13 9.43 -0.42
CA SER A 294 4.52 10.07 0.75
C SER A 294 4.32 9.08 1.90
N SER A 295 3.87 7.86 1.62
CA SER A 295 3.68 6.82 2.65
C SER A 295 5.01 6.39 3.28
N LEU A 296 6.05 6.19 2.47
CA LEU A 296 7.41 5.89 2.94
C LEU A 296 7.89 6.97 3.91
N ARG A 297 7.79 8.26 3.54
CA ARG A 297 8.21 9.38 4.38
C ARG A 297 7.37 9.50 5.65
N ARG A 298 6.05 9.55 5.53
CA ARG A 298 5.14 9.87 6.64
C ARG A 298 5.08 8.74 7.67
N LYS A 299 5.03 7.49 7.21
CA LYS A 299 4.96 6.33 8.10
C LYS A 299 6.35 5.82 8.49
N ASN A 300 7.40 6.26 7.78
CA ASN A 300 8.75 5.72 7.92
C ASN A 300 8.72 4.18 7.89
N ALA A 301 8.05 3.60 6.91
CA ALA A 301 7.69 2.19 6.93
C ALA A 301 7.67 1.63 5.50
N PRO A 302 7.97 0.33 5.30
CA PRO A 302 8.09 -0.24 3.97
C PRO A 302 6.74 -0.28 3.25
N VAL A 303 6.79 -0.15 1.92
CA VAL A 303 5.64 -0.32 1.04
C VAL A 303 5.80 -1.64 0.29
N LEU A 304 4.83 -2.54 0.41
CA LEU A 304 4.78 -3.74 -0.41
C LEU A 304 4.07 -3.41 -1.73
N ILE A 305 4.63 -3.90 -2.83
CA ILE A 305 4.05 -3.76 -4.17
C ILE A 305 3.96 -5.12 -4.86
N ILE A 306 2.81 -5.38 -5.48
CA ILE A 306 2.61 -6.51 -6.40
C ILE A 306 2.66 -5.97 -7.82
N TYR A 307 3.42 -6.64 -8.67
CA TYR A 307 3.63 -6.27 -10.07
C TYR A 307 3.80 -7.51 -10.95
N ASN A 308 3.76 -7.33 -12.28
CA ASN A 308 4.00 -8.42 -13.23
C ASN A 308 5.47 -8.49 -13.67
N HIS A 309 6.07 -9.67 -13.48
CA HIS A 309 7.46 -9.98 -13.80
C HIS A 309 7.52 -11.17 -14.76
N TYR A 310 7.97 -10.98 -16.01
CA TYR A 310 8.21 -12.05 -17.01
C TYR A 310 7.28 -13.28 -16.93
N SER A 311 5.96 -13.06 -17.06
CA SER A 311 4.86 -14.06 -17.09
C SER A 311 4.42 -14.65 -15.75
N TYR A 312 4.94 -14.15 -14.63
CA TYR A 312 4.41 -14.36 -13.29
C TYR A 312 4.08 -13.02 -12.62
N TRP A 313 3.23 -13.04 -11.58
CA TRP A 313 3.10 -11.90 -10.67
C TRP A 313 4.15 -12.05 -9.57
N HIS A 314 4.67 -10.93 -9.07
CA HIS A 314 5.74 -10.88 -8.11
C HIS A 314 5.45 -9.82 -7.05
N ALA A 315 5.91 -10.05 -5.82
CA ALA A 315 5.73 -9.15 -4.69
C ALA A 315 7.09 -8.77 -4.10
N VAL A 316 7.30 -7.48 -3.87
CA VAL A 316 8.57 -6.92 -3.37
C VAL A 316 8.32 -5.78 -2.40
N LEU A 317 9.36 -5.35 -1.68
CA LEU A 317 9.29 -4.19 -0.80
C LEU A 317 10.02 -3.00 -1.39
N ILE A 318 9.35 -1.86 -1.42
CA ILE A 318 9.95 -0.55 -1.58
C ILE A 318 10.32 -0.05 -0.18
N VAL A 319 11.59 0.25 0.03
CA VAL A 319 12.15 0.71 1.31
C VAL A 319 12.67 2.15 1.25
N GLY A 320 12.69 2.74 0.06
CA GLY A 320 12.98 4.15 -0.11
C GLY A 320 13.03 4.58 -1.56
N TYR A 321 13.48 5.81 -1.81
CA TYR A 321 13.51 6.39 -3.15
C TYR A 321 14.58 7.48 -3.30
N ASN A 322 14.89 7.83 -4.55
CA ASN A 322 15.71 8.98 -4.94
C ASN A 322 15.21 9.53 -6.29
N ASP A 323 14.64 10.74 -6.25
CA ASP A 323 14.08 11.47 -7.39
C ASP A 323 15.15 11.96 -8.37
N GLU A 324 16.40 12.14 -7.93
CA GLU A 324 17.49 12.70 -8.76
C GLU A 324 18.34 11.64 -9.46
N GLN A 325 18.20 10.38 -9.07
CA GLN A 325 18.95 9.28 -9.68
C GLN A 325 18.57 9.18 -11.16
N ALA A 326 19.54 9.40 -12.05
CA ALA A 326 19.35 9.22 -13.48
C ALA A 326 18.99 7.76 -13.80
N VAL A 327 18.07 7.59 -14.75
CA VAL A 327 17.65 6.29 -15.28
C VAL A 327 17.64 6.34 -16.80
N ASP A 328 17.93 5.20 -17.43
CA ASP A 328 17.80 5.02 -18.87
C ASP A 328 16.35 4.69 -19.24
N GLY A 329 15.50 5.72 -19.15
CA GLY A 329 14.07 5.62 -19.39
C GLY A 329 13.40 4.49 -18.59
N CYS A 330 12.62 3.67 -19.29
CA CYS A 330 11.89 2.53 -18.75
C CYS A 330 12.47 1.19 -19.21
N ALA A 331 13.81 1.03 -19.15
CA ALA A 331 14.53 -0.17 -19.61
C ALA A 331 13.88 -1.49 -19.15
N PHE A 332 13.51 -1.60 -17.88
CA PHE A 332 12.85 -2.80 -17.34
C PHE A 332 11.45 -3.05 -17.95
N VAL A 333 10.66 -2.00 -18.16
CA VAL A 333 9.33 -2.13 -18.79
C VAL A 333 9.49 -2.53 -20.25
N ASN A 334 10.52 -2.01 -20.93
CA ASN A 334 10.82 -2.37 -22.31
C ASN A 334 11.30 -3.82 -22.43
N SER A 335 12.19 -4.30 -21.55
CA SER A 335 12.61 -5.71 -21.54
C SER A 335 11.43 -6.64 -21.25
N TRP A 336 10.54 -6.26 -20.33
CA TRP A 336 9.29 -6.97 -20.06
C TRP A 336 8.39 -7.07 -21.30
N LYS A 337 8.19 -5.97 -22.04
CA LYS A 337 7.40 -5.98 -23.28
C LYS A 337 8.01 -6.89 -24.35
N GLN A 338 9.33 -6.85 -24.50
CA GLN A 338 10.05 -7.70 -25.46
C GLN A 338 9.90 -9.18 -25.11
N TYR A 339 10.03 -9.53 -23.82
CA TYR A 339 9.79 -10.88 -23.33
C TYR A 339 8.34 -11.33 -23.60
N MET A 340 7.34 -10.52 -23.26
CA MET A 340 5.94 -10.83 -23.51
C MET A 340 5.65 -11.02 -24.99
N ALA A 341 6.26 -10.22 -25.87
CA ALA A 341 6.10 -10.36 -27.31
C ALA A 341 6.75 -11.63 -27.86
N LYS A 342 7.85 -12.09 -27.25
CA LYS A 342 8.48 -13.38 -27.55
C LYS A 342 7.56 -14.53 -27.13
N GLU A 343 7.09 -14.52 -25.88
CA GLU A 343 6.19 -15.55 -25.35
C GLU A 343 4.86 -15.60 -26.10
N ALA A 344 4.35 -14.44 -26.54
CA ALA A 344 3.11 -14.37 -27.30
C ALA A 344 3.20 -15.07 -28.66
N ARG A 345 4.39 -15.06 -29.28
CA ARG A 345 4.66 -15.78 -30.53
C ARG A 345 4.87 -17.28 -30.29
N ALA A 346 5.41 -17.64 -29.13
CA ALA A 346 5.67 -19.03 -28.76
C ALA A 346 4.41 -19.82 -28.32
N SER A 347 3.34 -19.14 -27.89
CA SER A 347 2.13 -19.79 -27.36
C SER A 347 0.85 -19.21 -27.97
N VAL A 348 0.14 -19.99 -28.79
CA VAL A 348 -1.17 -19.58 -29.34
C VAL A 348 -2.20 -19.35 -28.23
N ALA A 349 -2.23 -20.24 -27.23
CA ALA A 349 -3.18 -20.17 -26.13
C ALA A 349 -2.99 -18.92 -25.24
N ARG A 350 -1.73 -18.58 -24.92
CA ARG A 350 -1.40 -17.43 -24.05
C ARG A 350 -1.15 -16.14 -24.82
N GLY A 351 -0.90 -16.22 -26.13
CA GLY A 351 -0.44 -15.09 -26.92
C GLY A 351 -1.41 -13.93 -26.99
N LYS A 352 -2.72 -14.20 -27.13
CA LYS A 352 -3.75 -13.15 -27.06
C LYS A 352 -3.70 -12.40 -25.72
N ARG A 353 -3.52 -13.11 -24.60
CA ARG A 353 -3.43 -12.51 -23.26
C ARG A 353 -2.20 -11.61 -23.15
N PHE A 354 -1.03 -12.08 -23.56
CA PHE A 354 0.21 -11.28 -23.51
C PHE A 354 0.17 -10.05 -24.42
N GLN A 355 -0.42 -10.17 -25.62
CA GLN A 355 -0.61 -9.00 -26.50
C GLN A 355 -1.51 -7.93 -25.87
N ARG A 356 -2.58 -8.34 -25.17
CA ARG A 356 -3.41 -7.38 -24.40
C ARG A 356 -2.61 -6.68 -23.32
N TYR A 357 -1.77 -7.39 -22.56
CA TYR A 357 -0.94 -6.79 -21.52
C TYR A 357 0.07 -5.80 -22.10
N ILE A 358 0.70 -6.11 -23.23
CA ILE A 358 1.57 -5.18 -23.94
C ILE A 358 0.79 -3.92 -24.37
N ALA A 359 -0.41 -4.09 -24.91
CA ALA A 359 -1.27 -2.96 -25.32
C ALA A 359 -1.67 -2.09 -24.12
N GLN A 360 -2.06 -2.70 -22.99
CA GLN A 360 -2.37 -1.97 -21.76
C GLN A 360 -1.19 -1.13 -21.27
N VAL A 361 0.02 -1.71 -21.23
CA VAL A 361 1.24 -0.99 -20.84
C VAL A 361 1.53 0.17 -21.81
N ASN A 362 1.45 -0.06 -23.12
CA ASN A 362 1.68 1.00 -24.11
C ASN A 362 0.66 2.14 -23.97
N ASN A 363 -0.61 1.82 -23.78
CA ASN A 363 -1.65 2.82 -23.55
C ASN A 363 -1.39 3.61 -22.26
N SER A 364 -0.95 2.94 -21.19
CA SER A 364 -0.59 3.60 -19.94
C SER A 364 0.63 4.50 -20.10
N ILE A 365 1.66 4.07 -20.83
CA ILE A 365 2.84 4.91 -21.15
C ILE A 365 2.42 6.17 -21.92
N ALA A 366 1.59 6.02 -22.97
CA ALA A 366 1.12 7.15 -23.76
C ALA A 366 0.27 8.13 -22.92
N LYS A 367 -0.60 7.59 -22.06
CA LYS A 367 -1.46 8.39 -21.17
C LYS A 367 -0.68 9.15 -20.10
N ASN A 368 0.41 8.58 -19.59
CA ASN A 368 1.15 9.10 -18.42
C ASN A 368 2.46 9.83 -18.80
N GLY A 369 2.56 10.36 -20.02
CA GLY A 369 3.67 11.22 -20.42
C GLY A 369 4.98 10.51 -20.75
N GLY A 370 4.96 9.19 -21.00
CA GLY A 370 6.14 8.44 -21.41
C GLY A 370 6.98 7.92 -20.24
N CYS A 371 8.27 7.70 -20.50
CA CYS A 371 9.20 7.16 -19.52
C CYS A 371 10.07 8.30 -18.95
N SER A 372 10.25 8.29 -17.63
CA SER A 372 11.02 9.28 -16.90
C SER A 372 12.52 9.08 -17.10
N SER A 373 13.30 10.16 -17.08
CA SER A 373 14.78 10.13 -17.16
C SER A 373 15.47 10.10 -15.80
N LYS A 374 14.70 10.26 -14.72
CA LYS A 374 15.18 10.18 -13.33
C LYS A 374 14.14 9.51 -12.43
N GLY A 375 14.58 9.14 -11.23
CA GLY A 375 13.72 8.64 -10.17
C GLY A 375 13.78 7.14 -10.01
N VAL A 376 14.25 6.68 -8.85
CA VAL A 376 14.31 5.26 -8.50
C VAL A 376 13.73 4.97 -7.13
N PHE A 377 13.17 3.79 -6.97
CA PHE A 377 12.92 3.14 -5.70
C PHE A 377 14.12 2.28 -5.29
N TYR A 378 14.40 2.25 -3.98
CA TYR A 378 15.19 1.22 -3.32
C TYR A 378 14.27 0.05 -3.03
N VAL A 379 14.57 -1.11 -3.61
CA VAL A 379 13.68 -2.28 -3.58
C VAL A 379 14.42 -3.48 -2.99
N ARG A 380 13.82 -4.16 -2.00
CA ARG A 380 14.24 -5.48 -1.53
C ARG A 380 13.46 -6.53 -2.32
N ASP A 381 14.17 -7.41 -3.00
CA ASP A 381 13.63 -8.43 -3.90
C ASP A 381 14.33 -9.78 -3.67
N SER A 382 13.57 -10.87 -3.72
CA SER A 382 14.00 -12.24 -3.43
C SER A 382 14.52 -13.03 -4.62
N ILE A 383 14.57 -12.44 -5.84
CA ILE A 383 14.93 -13.20 -7.07
C ILE A 383 16.30 -12.85 -7.67
N TYR A 384 16.93 -11.76 -7.23
CA TYR A 384 18.20 -11.31 -7.81
C TYR A 384 19.36 -11.75 -6.96
N ASP A 385 20.40 -12.31 -7.57
CA ASP A 385 21.56 -12.81 -6.84
C ASP A 385 22.33 -11.70 -6.12
N GLY A 386 22.57 -11.90 -4.82
CA GLY A 386 23.40 -11.05 -3.99
C GLY A 386 24.84 -11.54 -3.99
N VAL A 387 25.62 -11.22 -5.03
CA VAL A 387 27.01 -11.71 -5.14
C VAL A 387 27.91 -11.33 -3.96
N GLU A 388 27.59 -10.22 -3.29
CA GLU A 388 28.28 -9.72 -2.09
C GLU A 388 27.64 -10.21 -0.78
N GLU A 389 26.47 -10.86 -0.85
CA GLU A 389 25.75 -11.32 0.32
C GLU A 389 26.29 -12.67 0.80
N PRO A 390 26.11 -13.00 2.10
CA PRO A 390 26.53 -14.28 2.64
C PRO A 390 25.88 -15.47 1.93
N ILE A 391 26.46 -16.65 2.13
CA ILE A 391 25.87 -17.90 1.68
C ILE A 391 24.68 -18.23 2.59
N TYR A 392 23.54 -18.51 1.98
CA TYR A 392 22.38 -19.10 2.61
C TYR A 392 22.40 -20.61 2.39
N ASP A 393 22.48 -21.33 3.51
CA ASP A 393 22.33 -22.77 3.53
C ASP A 393 20.85 -23.12 3.65
N TYR A 394 20.25 -23.76 2.64
CA TYR A 394 18.84 -24.15 2.65
C TYR A 394 18.58 -25.37 3.52
N ASP A 395 19.56 -26.24 3.68
CA ASP A 395 19.47 -27.50 4.42
C ASP A 395 20.86 -27.85 4.98
N PRO A 396 21.15 -27.51 6.25
CA PRO A 396 22.45 -27.78 6.86
C PRO A 396 22.88 -29.25 6.90
N ALA A 397 21.97 -30.18 6.59
CA ALA A 397 22.31 -31.59 6.43
C ALA A 397 22.84 -31.94 5.03
N LYS A 398 22.83 -30.99 4.07
CA LYS A 398 23.19 -31.21 2.66
C LYS A 398 24.12 -30.14 2.13
N VAL A 399 25.34 -30.56 1.83
CA VAL A 399 26.35 -29.71 1.19
C VAL A 399 26.10 -29.63 -0.32
N GLY A 400 26.29 -28.44 -0.90
CA GLY A 400 26.27 -28.18 -2.34
C GLY A 400 24.97 -27.57 -2.87
N GLU A 401 24.00 -27.30 -1.99
CA GLU A 401 22.73 -26.67 -2.34
C GLU A 401 22.64 -25.21 -1.93
N GLU A 402 23.66 -24.73 -1.22
CA GLU A 402 23.76 -23.40 -0.68
C GLU A 402 23.87 -22.38 -1.82
N THR A 403 23.09 -21.31 -1.73
CA THR A 403 23.19 -20.17 -2.66
C THR A 403 23.30 -18.90 -1.86
N ARG A 404 23.82 -17.84 -2.46
CA ARG A 404 23.88 -16.56 -1.74
C ARG A 404 22.46 -16.06 -1.49
N TYR A 405 22.30 -15.32 -0.39
CA TYR A 405 21.11 -14.50 -0.21
C TYR A 405 20.88 -13.60 -1.44
N SER A 406 19.63 -13.18 -1.66
CA SER A 406 19.30 -12.25 -2.73
C SER A 406 19.96 -10.90 -2.52
N LYS A 407 20.05 -10.06 -3.55
CA LYS A 407 20.60 -8.72 -3.42
C LYS A 407 19.73 -7.91 -2.45
N ARG A 408 20.34 -7.42 -1.36
CA ARG A 408 19.64 -6.68 -0.30
C ARG A 408 18.80 -5.51 -0.81
N ILE A 409 19.39 -4.67 -1.65
CA ILE A 409 18.69 -3.56 -2.32
C ILE A 409 19.07 -3.52 -3.79
N ILE A 410 18.05 -3.47 -4.64
CA ILE A 410 18.15 -3.14 -6.06
C ILE A 410 17.49 -1.78 -6.34
N LEU A 411 17.89 -1.15 -7.44
CA LEU A 411 17.25 0.08 -7.93
C LEU A 411 16.21 -0.26 -8.99
N ARG A 412 15.03 0.34 -8.90
CA ARG A 412 13.99 0.26 -9.94
C ARG A 412 13.47 1.64 -10.26
N SER A 413 13.33 1.98 -11.54
CA SER A 413 12.73 3.26 -11.91
C SER A 413 11.28 3.35 -11.44
N TYR A 414 10.76 4.55 -11.23
CA TYR A 414 9.35 4.73 -10.87
C TYR A 414 8.39 4.17 -11.93
N ASP A 415 8.81 4.19 -13.20
CA ASP A 415 8.06 3.64 -14.32
C ASP A 415 7.79 2.13 -14.19
N TRP A 416 8.68 1.38 -13.52
CA TRP A 416 8.44 -0.04 -13.26
C TRP A 416 7.19 -0.25 -12.41
N ALA A 417 7.10 0.46 -11.28
CA ALA A 417 5.93 0.39 -10.39
C ALA A 417 4.68 0.94 -11.09
N LYS A 418 4.82 2.07 -11.78
CA LYS A 418 3.71 2.75 -12.47
C LYS A 418 3.09 1.88 -13.55
N TYR A 419 3.90 1.21 -14.37
CA TYR A 419 3.40 0.50 -15.55
C TYR A 419 3.18 -1.00 -15.32
N LEU A 420 3.85 -1.63 -14.35
CA LEU A 420 3.73 -3.07 -14.11
C LEU A 420 3.09 -3.40 -12.77
N GLY A 421 2.97 -2.43 -11.85
CA GLY A 421 2.34 -2.60 -10.55
C GLY A 421 0.81 -2.62 -10.63
N ASN A 422 0.19 -3.35 -9.70
CA ASN A 422 -1.27 -3.46 -9.58
C ASN A 422 -1.80 -3.40 -8.14
N HIS A 423 -0.97 -3.68 -7.13
CA HIS A 423 -1.33 -3.45 -5.73
C HIS A 423 -0.16 -2.80 -5.00
N ALA A 424 -0.44 -1.82 -4.15
CA ALA A 424 0.55 -1.17 -3.29
C ALA A 424 -0.08 -0.85 -1.93
N TYR A 425 0.64 -1.15 -0.85
CA TYR A 425 0.21 -0.85 0.51
C TYR A 425 1.39 -0.67 1.45
N VAL A 426 1.28 0.27 2.39
CA VAL A 426 2.28 0.50 3.43
C VAL A 426 1.99 -0.38 4.62
N ILE A 427 3.02 -0.94 5.24
CA ILE A 427 2.92 -1.81 6.42
C ILE A 427 3.68 -1.13 7.56
N TYR A 428 3.02 -0.84 8.68
CA TYR A 428 3.60 -0.09 9.80
C TYR A 428 3.18 -0.65 11.16
N SER A 429 3.96 -0.35 12.20
CA SER A 429 3.59 -0.73 13.59
C SER A 429 2.44 0.15 14.09
N GLN A 430 1.44 -0.45 14.75
CA GLN A 430 0.33 0.32 15.36
C GLN A 430 0.80 1.23 16.51
N GLU A 431 1.97 0.95 17.08
CA GLU A 431 2.57 1.79 18.12
C GLU A 431 3.11 3.11 17.54
N GLN A 432 3.45 3.15 16.24
CA GLN A 432 3.96 4.35 15.55
C GLN A 432 2.84 5.30 15.06
N SER A 433 1.57 4.91 15.18
CA SER A 433 0.41 5.72 14.78
C SER A 433 -0.20 6.56 15.91
N ARG A 434 0.36 6.49 17.11
CA ARG A 434 0.07 7.38 18.24
C ARG A 434 1.19 8.40 18.34
#